data_AF-R8N2S1-F1
#
_entry.id   AF-R8N2S1-F1
#
_cell.length_a   1.000
_cell.length_b   1.000
_cell.length_c   1.000
_cell.angle_alpha   90.00
_cell.angle_beta   90.00
_cell.angle_gamma   90.00
#
_symmetry.space_group_name_H-M   'P 1'
#
loop_
_entity.id
_entity.type
_entity.pdbx_description
1 polymer ?
#
loop_
_entity_poly.entity_id
_entity_poly.type
_entity_poly.pdbx_seq_one_letter_code
_entity_poly.pdbx_strand_id
1 'polypeptide(L)' 'MKNILPALLAYIIVCIIAIIIPASEGYNTVGWKFFVGQAYAIPIFIIAAIITFYINKKRSYE' A
#
# COMPACT_ATOMS: atom_id res chain seq x y z
N MET A 1 13.43 -10.56 -4.13
CA MET A 1 12.47 -9.96 -3.18
C MET A 1 12.82 -8.52 -2.77
N LYS A 2 14.10 -8.10 -2.76
CA LYS A 2 14.47 -6.72 -2.36
C LYS A 2 13.75 -5.60 -3.14
N ASN A 3 13.36 -5.87 -4.39
CA ASN A 3 12.69 -4.88 -5.25
C ASN A 3 11.18 -4.71 -4.94
N ILE A 4 10.55 -5.63 -4.20
CA ILE A 4 9.13 -5.51 -3.82
C ILE A 4 8.96 -4.99 -2.38
N LEU A 5 10.04 -5.00 -1.60
CA LEU A 5 10.03 -4.58 -0.21
C LEU A 5 9.54 -3.13 -0.01
N PRO A 6 10.00 -2.14 -0.81
CA PRO A 6 9.48 -0.77 -0.68
C PRO A 6 7.97 -0.66 -0.96
N ALA A 7 7.48 -1.40 -1.97
CA ALA A 7 6.05 -1.42 -2.30
C ALA A 7 5.22 -2.07 -1.19
N LEU A 8 5.71 -3.18 -0.62
CA LEU A 8 5.04 -3.87 0.48
C LEU A 8 4.99 -3.01 1.74
N LEU A 9 6.05 -2.27 2.05
CA LEU A 9 6.06 -1.33 3.18
C LEU A 9 5.01 -0.22 2.97
N ALA A 10 4.94 0.36 1.77
CA ALA A 10 3.92 1.37 1.45
C ALA A 10 2.50 0.82 1.63
N TYR A 11 2.23 -0.40 1.17
CA TYR A 11 0.95 -1.08 1.36
C TYR A 11 0.58 -1.24 2.84
N ILE A 12 1.52 -1.73 3.65
CA ILE A 12 1.30 -1.95 5.09
C ILE A 12 1.00 -0.62 5.79
N ILE A 13 1.74 0.45 5.46
CA ILE A 13 1.52 1.78 6.03
C ILE A 13 0.10 2.28 5.73
N VAL A 14 -0.36 2.14 4.48
CA VAL A 14 -1.71 2.57 4.09
C VAL A 14 -2.78 1.76 4.83
N CYS A 15 -2.58 0.45 4.98
CA CYS A 15 -3.49 -0.41 5.75
C CYS A 15 -3.58 0.01 7.22
N ILE A 16 -2.44 0.34 7.85
CA ILE A 16 -2.41 0.82 9.24
C ILE A 16 -3.14 2.16 9.35
N ILE A 17 -2.87 3.10 8.45
CA ILE A 17 -3.55 4.40 8.41
C ILE A 17 -5.07 4.22 8.29
N ALA A 18 -5.53 3.34 7.40
CA ALA A 18 -6.96 3.08 7.20
C ALA A 18 -7.68 2.59 8.46
N ILE A 19 -7.02 1.79 9.31
CA ILE A 19 -7.60 1.26 10.55
C ILE A 19 -7.65 2.35 11.65
N ILE A 20 -6.60 3.17 11.74
CA ILE A 20 -6.47 4.21 12.78
C ILE A 20 -7.47 5.35 12.55
N ILE A 21 -7.73 5.73 11.30
CA ILE A 21 -8.64 6.83 10.99
C ILE A 21 -10.06 6.49 11.46
N PRO A 22 -10.74 7.36 12.23
CA PRO A 22 -12.12 7.15 12.63
C PRO A 22 -13.04 7.20 11.39
N ALA A 23 -14.03 6.31 11.38
CA ALA A 23 -15.09 6.32 10.36
C ALA A 23 -16.43 6.69 11.00
N SER A 24 -17.43 6.96 10.17
CA SER A 24 -18.80 7.22 10.61
C SER A 24 -19.39 6.05 11.43
N GLU A 25 -20.42 6.37 12.22
CA GLU A 25 -21.14 5.37 13.01
C GLU A 25 -21.66 4.22 12.12
N GLY A 26 -21.58 2.99 12.64
CA GLY A 26 -21.87 1.76 11.88
C GLY A 26 -20.72 1.26 11.00
N TYR A 27 -19.77 2.12 10.64
CA TYR A 27 -18.62 1.79 9.78
C TYR A 27 -17.27 1.82 10.50
N ASN A 28 -17.26 2.28 11.76
CA ASN A 28 -16.07 2.37 12.60
C ASN A 28 -15.58 1.00 13.16
N THR A 29 -15.69 -0.07 12.37
CA THR A 29 -15.20 -1.41 12.72
C THR A 29 -13.90 -1.70 11.97
N VAL A 30 -12.99 -2.45 12.60
CA VAL A 30 -11.69 -2.79 12.00
C VAL A 30 -11.85 -3.50 10.65
N GLY A 31 -12.77 -4.45 10.56
CA GLY A 31 -13.03 -5.21 9.33
C GLY A 31 -13.49 -4.33 8.18
N TRP A 32 -14.48 -3.46 8.42
CA TRP A 32 -14.98 -2.55 7.39
C TRP A 32 -13.92 -1.55 6.92
N LYS A 33 -13.21 -0.93 7.87
CA LYS A 33 -12.12 0.00 7.54
C LYS A 33 -11.00 -0.65 6.77
N PHE A 34 -10.61 -1.86 7.15
CA PHE A 34 -9.57 -2.60 6.45
C PHE A 34 -10.01 -2.95 5.03
N PHE A 35 -11.25 -3.39 4.83
CA PHE A 35 -11.83 -3.68 3.52
C PHE A 35 -11.84 -2.44 2.62
N VAL A 36 -12.37 -1.30 3.09
CA VAL A 36 -12.38 -0.05 2.32
C VAL A 36 -10.96 0.46 2.09
N GLY A 37 -10.07 0.32 3.07
CA GLY A 37 -8.65 0.66 2.97
C GLY A 37 -7.94 -0.05 1.82
N GLN A 38 -8.36 -1.27 1.44
CA GLN A 38 -7.81 -2.00 0.29
C GLN A 38 -7.98 -1.24 -1.02
N ALA A 39 -9.06 -0.47 -1.19
CA ALA A 39 -9.31 0.35 -2.38
C ALA A 39 -8.21 1.40 -2.61
N TYR A 40 -7.44 1.75 -1.58
CA TYR A 40 -6.29 2.66 -1.66
C TYR A 40 -4.96 1.90 -1.58
N ALA A 41 -4.86 0.90 -0.69
CA ALA A 41 -3.63 0.17 -0.45
C ALA A 41 -3.18 -0.62 -1.70
N ILE A 42 -4.10 -1.28 -2.40
CA ILE A 42 -3.78 -2.08 -3.59
C ILE A 42 -3.28 -1.19 -4.74
N PRO A 43 -3.94 -0.08 -5.13
CA PRO A 43 -3.40 0.82 -6.15
C PRO A 43 -2.02 1.38 -5.79
N ILE A 44 -1.81 1.79 -4.54
CA ILE A 44 -0.51 2.31 -4.07
C ILE A 44 0.57 1.23 -4.17
N PHE A 45 0.27 -0.01 -3.79
CA PHE A 45 1.18 -1.14 -3.93
C PHE A 45 1.60 -1.35 -5.39
N ILE A 46 0.64 -1.38 -6.31
CA ILE A 46 0.89 -1.60 -7.74
C ILE A 46 1.79 -0.48 -8.29
N ILE A 47 1.44 0.78 -8.02
CA ILE A 47 2.22 1.94 -8.48
C ILE A 47 3.64 1.90 -7.91
N ALA A 48 3.78 1.66 -6.60
CA ALA A 48 5.09 1.58 -5.95
C ALA A 48 5.93 0.40 -6.48
N ALA A 49 5.30 -0.74 -6.77
CA ALA A 49 5.98 -1.90 -7.34
C ALA A 49 6.49 -1.61 -8.76
N ILE A 50 5.67 -0.97 -9.60
CA ILE A 50 6.05 -0.55 -10.95
C ILE A 50 7.23 0.42 -10.90
N ILE A 51 7.14 1.49 -10.09
CA ILE A 51 8.20 2.48 -9.94
C ILE A 51 9.50 1.81 -9.48
N THR A 52 9.42 1.00 -8.42
CA THR A 52 10.60 0.32 -7.86
C THR A 52 11.22 -0.64 -8.88
N PHE A 53 10.40 -1.31 -9.69
CA PHE A 53 10.88 -2.17 -10.78
C PHE A 53 11.65 -1.38 -11.83
N TYR A 54 11.10 -0.26 -12.31
CA TYR A 54 11.76 0.57 -13.34
C TYR A 54 13.06 1.22 -12.84
N ILE A 55 13.10 1.70 -11.60
CA ILE A 55 14.32 2.29 -11.01
C ILE A 55 15.45 1.25 -10.92
N ASN A 56 15.13 0.05 -10.42
CA ASN A 56 16.12 -1.03 -10.31
C ASN A 56 16.57 -1.53 -11.68
N LYS A 57 15.66 -1.56 -12.68
CA LYS A 57 16.03 -1.88 -14.05
C LYS A 57 17.05 -0.87 -14.60
N LYS A 58 16.82 0.42 -14.42
CA LYS A 58 17.72 1.48 -14.90
C LYS A 58 19.13 1.36 -14.31
N ARG A 59 19.23 1.09 -13.01
CA ARG A 59 20.49 0.89 -12.28
C ARG A 59 21.28 -0.36 -12.70
N SER A 60 20.65 -1.31 -13.41
CA SER A 60 21.33 -2.50 -13.94
C SER A 60 21.91 -2.30 -15.35
N TYR A 61 21.56 -1.20 -16.04
CA TYR A 61 22.11 -0.86 -17.35
C TYR A 61 23.25 0.17 -17.27
N GLU A 62 23.45 0.79 -16.11
CA GLU A 62 24.63 1.61 -15.75
C GLU A 62 25.69 0.73 -15.08
#